data_AF-A0A3S1A2Q6-F1
#
_entry.id   AF-A0A3S1A2Q6-F1
#
_cell.length_a   1.000
_cell.length_b   1.000
_cell.length_c   1.000
_cell.angle_alpha   90.00
_cell.angle_beta   90.00
_cell.angle_gamma   90.00
#
_symmetry.space_group_name_H-M   'P 1'
#
loop_
_entity.id
_entity.type
_entity.pdbx_description
1 polymer ?
#
loop_
_entity_poly.entity_id
_entity_poly.type
_entity_poly.pdbx_seq_one_letter_code
_entity_poly.pdbx_strand_id
1 'polypeptide(L)'
;MLEDSSTFKEQVPMMMTFLKNLPQPVCLVAHNGDRFDFPLLVRHLEDAGTDVQELPDVVCADSFLAFKATVPMRSFKLSNIYTRVCSAYPPSTHSAEQDSQMLMDIVHKMDSPGLVQWLSVQAKPLSFFKCPPEQFCSRFRRRV
;
A
#
# COMPACT_ATOMS: atom_id res chain seq x y z
N MET A 1 10.29 -23.77 1.81
CA MET A 1 9.14 -23.00 2.35
C MET A 1 8.44 -22.10 1.31
N LEU A 2 8.85 -22.08 0.03
CA LEU A 2 8.11 -21.41 -1.05
C LEU A 2 7.58 -22.38 -2.12
N GLU A 3 7.98 -23.66 -2.06
CA GLU A 3 7.69 -24.65 -3.11
C GLU A 3 6.22 -25.08 -3.16
N ASP A 4 5.48 -24.94 -2.05
CA ASP A 4 4.05 -25.27 -1.94
C ASP A 4 3.14 -24.03 -1.99
N SER A 5 3.70 -22.83 -2.21
CA SER A 5 2.89 -21.60 -2.30
C SER A 5 2.39 -21.41 -3.72
N SER A 6 1.08 -21.20 -3.87
CA SER A 6 0.49 -20.79 -5.13
C SER A 6 1.15 -19.52 -5.67
N THR A 7 1.25 -19.42 -6.98
CA THR A 7 1.75 -18.23 -7.67
C THR A 7 0.83 -17.02 -7.46
N PHE A 8 1.37 -15.81 -7.68
CA PHE A 8 0.55 -14.59 -7.63
C PHE A 8 -0.65 -14.67 -8.58
N LYS A 9 -0.44 -15.17 -9.80
CA LYS A 9 -1.47 -15.32 -10.83
C LYS A 9 -2.65 -16.18 -10.36
N GLU A 10 -2.37 -17.27 -9.64
CA GLU A 10 -3.41 -18.15 -9.08
C GLU A 10 -4.21 -17.48 -7.94
N GLN A 11 -3.61 -16.49 -7.27
CA GLN A 11 -4.25 -15.76 -6.17
C GLN A 11 -5.04 -14.53 -6.63
N VAL A 12 -4.84 -14.04 -7.86
CA VAL A 12 -5.56 -12.88 -8.41
C VAL A 12 -7.09 -13.03 -8.28
N PRO A 13 -7.74 -14.15 -8.66
CA PRO A 13 -9.19 -14.27 -8.55
C PRO A 13 -9.72 -14.09 -7.12
N MET A 14 -8.98 -14.59 -6.13
CA MET A 14 -9.33 -14.44 -4.71
C MET A 14 -9.24 -12.97 -4.29
N MET A 15 -8.14 -12.30 -4.62
CA MET A 15 -7.95 -10.88 -4.32
C MET A 15 -9.03 -10.02 -5.00
N MET A 16 -9.34 -10.28 -6.27
CA MET A 16 -10.37 -9.55 -7.00
C MET A 16 -11.77 -9.76 -6.40
N THR A 17 -12.09 -10.98 -5.98
CA THR A 17 -13.35 -11.28 -5.28
C THR A 17 -13.42 -10.54 -3.95
N PHE A 18 -12.33 -10.51 -3.18
CA PHE A 18 -12.26 -9.75 -1.94
C PHE A 18 -12.53 -8.26 -2.17
N LEU A 19 -11.84 -7.63 -3.13
CA LEU A 19 -12.01 -6.20 -3.42
C LEU A 19 -13.43 -5.85 -3.89
N LYS A 20 -14.05 -6.70 -4.71
CA LYS A 20 -15.42 -6.50 -5.22
C LYS A 20 -16.49 -6.58 -4.13
N ASN A 21 -16.23 -7.32 -3.06
CA ASN A 21 -17.17 -7.50 -1.95
C ASN A 21 -17.09 -6.39 -0.89
N LEU A 22 -16.12 -5.48 -1.00
CA LEU A 22 -16.02 -4.32 -0.12
C LEU A 22 -16.92 -3.16 -0.61
N PRO A 23 -17.36 -2.25 0.27
CA PRO A 23 -18.03 -1.02 -0.14
C PRO A 23 -17.16 -0.19 -1.08
N GLN A 24 -17.71 0.21 -2.21
CA GLN A 24 -16.99 0.98 -3.22
C GLN A 24 -17.13 2.50 -2.97
N PRO A 25 -16.09 3.30 -3.30
CA PRO A 25 -14.77 2.89 -3.78
C PRO A 25 -13.86 2.32 -2.67
N VAL A 26 -12.97 1.39 -3.02
CA VAL A 26 -11.98 0.81 -2.10
C VAL A 26 -10.68 1.61 -2.17
N CYS A 27 -10.20 2.10 -1.02
CA CYS A 27 -8.91 2.77 -0.91
C CYS A 27 -7.85 1.86 -0.28
N LEU A 28 -6.88 1.41 -1.09
CA LEU A 28 -5.69 0.72 -0.61
C LEU A 28 -4.75 1.74 0.02
N VAL A 29 -4.29 1.46 1.25
CA VAL A 29 -3.36 2.33 1.97
C VAL A 29 -2.08 1.55 2.23
N ALA A 30 -0.94 2.08 1.80
CA ALA A 30 0.36 1.50 2.04
C ALA A 30 1.35 2.59 2.50
N HIS A 31 2.44 2.19 3.14
CA HIS A 31 3.47 3.10 3.61
C HIS A 31 4.63 3.16 2.63
N ASN A 32 4.82 4.32 1.97
CA ASN A 32 5.68 4.48 0.80
C ASN A 32 5.18 3.66 -0.42
N GLY A 33 3.86 3.46 -0.48
CA GLY A 33 3.17 2.68 -1.52
C GLY A 33 3.32 3.27 -2.92
N ASP A 34 3.39 4.60 -3.06
CA ASP A 34 3.58 5.26 -4.36
C ASP A 34 4.87 4.80 -5.06
N ARG A 35 5.88 4.41 -4.26
CA ARG A 35 7.21 4.04 -4.75
C ARG A 35 7.50 2.54 -4.67
N PHE A 36 6.59 1.75 -4.12
CA PHE A 36 6.83 0.34 -3.85
C PHE A 36 5.59 -0.52 -4.11
N ASP A 37 4.66 -0.57 -3.17
CA ASP A 37 3.54 -1.52 -3.18
C ASP A 37 2.64 -1.37 -4.41
N PHE A 38 2.24 -0.14 -4.77
CA PHE A 38 1.28 0.07 -5.85
C PHE A 38 1.88 -0.22 -7.24
N PRO A 39 3.07 0.30 -7.62
CA PRO A 39 3.71 -0.10 -8.88
C PRO A 39 3.98 -1.60 -8.98
N LEU A 40 4.39 -2.24 -7.88
CA LEU A 40 4.66 -3.67 -7.84
C LEU A 40 3.37 -4.49 -8.01
N LEU A 41 2.29 -4.09 -7.33
CA LEU A 41 0.98 -4.71 -7.46
C LEU A 41 0.45 -4.61 -8.89
N VAL A 42 0.51 -3.42 -9.50
CA VAL A 42 0.10 -3.22 -10.90
C VAL A 42 0.91 -4.14 -11.83
N ARG A 43 2.23 -4.19 -11.66
CA ARG A 43 3.08 -5.05 -12.47
C ARG A 43 2.68 -6.52 -12.38
N HIS A 44 2.44 -7.02 -11.17
CA HIS A 44 2.05 -8.42 -10.97
C HIS A 44 0.64 -8.73 -11.48
N LEU A 45 -0.30 -7.77 -11.43
CA LEU A 45 -1.61 -7.88 -12.04
C LEU A 45 -1.50 -7.96 -13.58
N GLU A 46 -0.69 -7.11 -14.19
CA GLU A 46 -0.45 -7.13 -15.63
C GLU A 46 0.22 -8.43 -16.08
N ASP A 47 1.25 -8.89 -15.36
CA ASP A 47 1.92 -10.17 -15.63
C ASP A 47 0.97 -11.37 -15.46
N ALA A 48 -0.05 -11.24 -14.60
CA ALA A 48 -1.12 -12.23 -14.45
C ALA A 48 -2.21 -12.15 -15.54
N GLY A 49 -2.19 -11.11 -16.40
CA GLY A 49 -3.16 -10.88 -17.47
C GLY A 49 -4.41 -10.09 -17.05
N THR A 50 -4.35 -9.36 -15.93
CA THR A 50 -5.44 -8.49 -15.46
C THR A 50 -5.13 -7.04 -15.82
N ASP A 51 -6.00 -6.38 -16.59
CA ASP A 51 -5.85 -4.94 -16.82
C ASP A 51 -6.37 -4.16 -15.61
N VAL A 52 -5.51 -3.33 -15.02
CA VAL A 52 -5.88 -2.46 -13.90
C VAL A 52 -6.93 -1.41 -14.26
N GLN A 53 -7.20 -1.19 -15.55
CA GLN A 53 -8.34 -0.40 -16.01
C GLN A 53 -9.69 -1.06 -15.68
N GLU A 54 -9.74 -2.38 -15.47
CA GLU A 54 -10.94 -3.10 -15.03
C GLU A 54 -11.25 -2.90 -13.53
N LEU A 55 -10.40 -2.14 -12.82
CA LEU A 55 -10.55 -1.81 -11.40
C LEU A 55 -10.71 -0.30 -11.19
N PRO A 56 -11.73 0.36 -11.78
CA PRO A 56 -11.90 1.81 -11.69
C PRO A 56 -12.22 2.28 -10.26
N ASP A 57 -12.84 1.42 -9.45
CA ASP A 57 -13.25 1.74 -8.07
C ASP A 57 -12.16 1.44 -7.02
N VAL A 58 -10.99 0.95 -7.45
CA VAL A 58 -9.83 0.74 -6.58
C VAL A 58 -8.91 1.95 -6.67
N VAL A 59 -8.81 2.69 -5.58
CA VAL A 59 -7.89 3.82 -5.40
C VAL A 59 -6.79 3.47 -4.40
N CYS A 60 -5.71 4.24 -4.41
CA CYS A 60 -4.53 4.01 -3.59
C CYS A 60 -4.05 5.32 -2.95
N ALA A 61 -3.70 5.29 -1.67
CA ALA A 61 -3.19 6.43 -0.93
C ALA A 61 -1.89 6.07 -0.19
N ASP A 62 -0.89 6.95 -0.27
CA ASP A 62 0.39 6.77 0.41
C ASP A 62 0.39 7.44 1.79
N SER A 63 0.42 6.61 2.84
CA SER A 63 0.46 7.07 4.23
C SER A 63 1.77 7.79 4.58
N PHE A 64 2.87 7.53 3.86
CA PHE A 64 4.15 8.21 4.10
C PHE A 64 4.01 9.72 3.93
N LEU A 65 3.30 10.15 2.89
CA LEU A 65 3.09 11.58 2.63
C LEU A 65 2.18 12.20 3.69
N ALA A 66 1.14 11.47 4.11
CA ALA A 66 0.23 11.90 5.17
C ALA A 66 0.97 12.10 6.50
N PHE A 67 1.79 11.12 6.90
CA PHE A 67 2.59 11.20 8.12
C PHE A 67 3.65 12.29 8.03
N LYS A 68 4.24 12.51 6.86
CA LYS A 68 5.19 13.61 6.67
C LYS A 68 4.55 14.99 6.87
N ALA A 69 3.28 15.14 6.52
CA ALA A 69 2.54 16.39 6.71
C ALA A 69 2.02 16.58 8.15
N THR A 70 1.81 15.49 8.89
CA THR A 70 1.07 15.52 10.17
C THR A 70 1.92 15.19 11.40
N VAL A 71 3.03 14.47 11.24
CA VAL A 71 3.88 14.01 12.34
C VAL A 71 5.21 14.77 12.35
N PRO A 72 5.52 15.55 13.41
CA PRO A 72 6.75 16.33 13.49
C PRO A 72 7.94 15.43 13.83
N MET A 73 8.56 14.82 12.81
CA MET A 73 9.68 13.89 12.94
C MET A 73 10.70 14.03 11.80
N ARG A 74 11.91 13.47 12.01
CA ARG A 74 12.98 13.45 10.99
C ARG A 74 13.04 12.14 10.20
N SER A 75 12.52 11.05 10.74
CA SER A 75 12.56 9.72 10.10
C SER A 75 11.16 9.14 10.00
N PHE A 76 10.71 8.91 8.78
CA PHE A 76 9.39 8.38 8.47
C PHE A 76 9.46 6.91 8.05
N LYS A 77 10.28 6.12 8.75
CA LYS A 77 10.14 4.65 8.68
C LYS A 77 8.90 4.27 9.47
N LEU A 78 8.15 3.27 9.00
CA LEU A 78 6.92 2.82 9.65
C LEU A 78 7.13 2.53 11.16
N SER A 79 8.20 1.80 11.50
CA SER A 79 8.57 1.49 12.88
C SER A 79 8.83 2.73 13.74
N ASN A 80 9.48 3.75 13.19
CA ASN A 80 9.75 5.00 13.92
C ASN A 80 8.46 5.78 14.16
N ILE A 81 7.55 5.79 13.18
CA ILE A 81 6.24 6.45 13.31
C ILE A 81 5.41 5.70 14.35
N TYR A 82 5.38 4.37 14.28
CA TYR A 82 4.69 3.51 15.25
C TYR A 82 5.16 3.82 16.68
N THR A 83 6.48 3.83 16.92
CA THR A 83 7.01 4.14 18.25
C THR A 83 6.63 5.52 18.73
N ARG A 84 6.63 6.52 17.84
CA ARG A 84 6.24 7.88 18.21
C ARG A 84 4.75 7.99 18.57
N VAL A 85 3.89 7.49 17.68
CA VAL A 85 2.44 7.71 17.76
C VAL A 85 1.82 6.79 18.80
N CYS A 86 2.17 5.51 18.76
CA CYS A 86 1.61 4.50 19.65
C CYS A 86 2.34 4.45 21.00
N SER A 87 3.50 5.12 21.13
CA SER A 87 4.36 5.05 22.33
C SER A 87 4.72 3.61 22.71
N ALA A 88 4.94 2.77 21.69
CA ALA A 88 5.18 1.33 21.82
C ALA A 88 6.40 0.86 21.00
N TYR A 89 6.92 -0.33 21.31
CA TYR A 89 7.99 -0.92 20.52
C TYR A 89 7.41 -1.65 19.30
N PRO A 90 8.00 -1.49 18.11
CA PRO A 90 7.53 -2.20 16.94
C PRO A 90 7.77 -3.71 17.14
N PRO A 91 6.86 -4.57 16.66
CA PRO A 91 7.09 -6.01 16.61
C PRO A 91 8.41 -6.32 15.88
N SER A 92 9.11 -7.39 16.31
CA SER A 92 10.42 -7.75 15.78
C SER A 92 10.39 -8.49 14.44
N THR A 93 9.22 -8.96 14.02
CA THR A 93 9.02 -9.73 12.79
C THR A 93 8.50 -8.82 11.68
N HIS A 94 9.15 -8.88 10.53
CA HIS A 94 8.82 -8.09 9.34
C HIS A 94 7.83 -8.85 8.44
N SER A 95 6.66 -9.23 8.97
CA SER A 95 5.61 -9.86 8.17
C SER A 95 4.69 -8.81 7.54
N ALA A 96 4.11 -9.12 6.38
CA ALA A 96 3.14 -8.24 5.72
C ALA A 96 1.92 -7.93 6.60
N GLU A 97 1.46 -8.92 7.39
CA GLU A 97 0.37 -8.75 8.35
C GLU A 97 0.75 -7.75 9.44
N GLN A 98 1.95 -7.85 9.99
CA GLN A 98 2.38 -6.98 11.08
C GLN A 98 2.68 -5.57 10.63
N ASP A 99 3.25 -5.39 9.42
CA ASP A 99 3.41 -4.07 8.84
C ASP A 99 2.03 -3.43 8.57
N SER A 100 1.05 -4.20 8.10
CA SER A 100 -0.33 -3.74 7.93
C SER A 100 -1.00 -3.38 9.26
N GLN A 101 -0.79 -4.20 10.30
CA GLN A 101 -1.32 -3.95 11.63
C GLN A 101 -0.70 -2.70 12.26
N MET A 102 0.62 -2.50 12.16
CA MET A 102 1.28 -1.28 12.63
C MET A 102 0.73 -0.04 11.94
N LEU A 103 0.50 -0.11 10.63
CA LEU A 103 -0.08 1.00 9.87
C LEU A 103 -1.50 1.30 10.37
N MET A 104 -2.32 0.28 10.58
CA MET A 104 -3.68 0.42 11.10
C MET A 104 -3.70 1.01 12.52
N ASP A 105 -2.80 0.54 13.40
CA ASP A 105 -2.65 1.05 14.76
C ASP A 105 -2.28 2.53 14.79
N ILE A 106 -1.35 2.96 13.91
CA ILE A 106 -0.98 4.38 13.78
C ILE A 106 -2.21 5.20 13.36
N VAL A 107 -2.93 4.75 12.33
CA VAL A 107 -4.12 5.45 11.82
C VAL A 107 -5.18 5.57 12.91
N HIS A 108 -5.48 4.48 13.63
CA HIS A 108 -6.41 4.47 14.75
C HIS A 108 -5.95 5.38 15.89
N LYS A 109 -4.68 5.33 16.27
CA LYS A 109 -4.15 6.10 17.40
C LYS A 109 -4.12 7.60 17.11
N MET A 110 -3.94 7.99 15.85
CA MET A 110 -4.00 9.39 15.44
C MET A 110 -5.43 9.94 15.46
N ASP A 111 -6.46 9.08 15.42
CA ASP A 111 -7.91 9.36 15.49
C ASP A 111 -8.34 10.73 14.95
N SER A 112 -7.74 11.14 13.83
CA SER A 112 -7.96 12.45 13.27
C SER A 112 -8.76 12.27 11.98
N PRO A 113 -9.99 12.79 11.91
CA PRO A 113 -10.73 12.88 10.67
C PRO A 113 -9.89 13.51 9.55
N GLY A 114 -8.96 14.39 9.92
CA GLY A 114 -7.98 14.99 9.02
C GLY A 114 -7.06 13.99 8.33
N LEU A 115 -6.59 12.92 8.98
CA LEU A 115 -5.73 11.92 8.34
C LEU A 115 -6.49 11.11 7.29
N VAL A 116 -7.69 10.63 7.63
CA VAL A 116 -8.54 9.87 6.69
C VAL A 116 -8.97 10.76 5.53
N GLN A 117 -9.35 12.01 5.81
CA GLN A 117 -9.68 13.00 4.78
C GLN A 117 -8.47 13.34 3.90
N TRP A 118 -7.27 13.43 4.48
CA TRP A 118 -6.05 13.67 3.70
C TRP A 118 -5.78 12.51 2.75
N LEU A 119 -5.87 11.26 3.24
CA LEU A 119 -5.69 10.06 2.42
C LEU A 119 -6.73 9.99 1.30
N SER A 120 -8.01 10.31 1.58
CA SER A 120 -9.06 10.27 0.56
C SER A 120 -8.86 11.34 -0.52
N VAL A 121 -8.44 12.56 -0.15
CA VAL A 121 -8.16 13.65 -1.11
C VAL A 121 -6.94 13.34 -1.98
N GLN A 122 -5.95 12.64 -1.43
CA GLN A 122 -4.70 12.31 -2.14
C GLN A 122 -4.74 10.95 -2.85
N ALA A 123 -5.87 10.24 -2.77
CA ALA A 123 -6.03 8.94 -3.38
C ALA A 123 -5.95 9.04 -4.91
N LYS A 124 -5.25 8.09 -5.52
CA LYS A 124 -5.07 7.98 -6.97
C LYS A 124 -5.71 6.68 -7.46
N PRO A 125 -6.34 6.64 -8.64
CA PRO A 125 -6.81 5.37 -9.19
C PRO A 125 -5.63 4.39 -9.35
N LEU A 126 -5.85 3.09 -9.15
CA LEU A 126 -4.79 2.08 -9.28
C LEU A 126 -4.11 2.14 -10.67
N SER A 127 -4.88 2.47 -11.70
CA SER A 127 -4.38 2.68 -13.07
C SER A 127 -3.34 3.79 -13.21
N PHE A 128 -3.24 4.73 -12.26
CA PHE A 128 -2.19 5.76 -12.22
C PHE A 128 -0.78 5.14 -12.21
N PHE A 129 -0.62 3.95 -11.63
CA PHE A 129 0.68 3.30 -11.46
C PHE A 129 1.09 2.40 -12.65
N LYS A 130 0.28 2.33 -13.72
CA LYS A 130 0.56 1.54 -14.94
C LYS A 130 1.85 1.98 -15.66
N CYS A 131 2.13 3.27 -15.65
CA CYS A 131 3.38 3.83 -16.17
C CYS A 131 4.02 4.68 -15.06
N PRO A 132 4.84 4.07 -14.18
CA PRO A 132 5.57 4.85 -13.19
C PRO A 132 6.42 5.91 -13.91
N PRO A 133 6.42 7.18 -13.47
CA PRO A 133 7.26 8.22 -14.06
C PRO A 133 8.71 7.73 -14.25
N GLU A 134 9.40 8.12 -15.34
CA GLU A 134 10.71 7.55 -15.77
C GLU A 134 11.74 7.38 -14.65
N GLN A 135 11.72 8.27 -13.65
CA GLN A 135 12.52 8.21 -12.42
C GLN A 135 12.37 6.90 -11.60
N PHE A 136 11.35 6.08 -11.87
CA PHE A 136 11.07 4.81 -11.20
C PHE A 136 11.39 3.57 -12.07
N CYS A 137 11.59 3.72 -13.38
CA CYS A 137 11.94 2.61 -14.27
C CYS A 137 13.31 1.97 -13.95
N SER A 138 14.21 2.70 -13.30
CA SER A 138 15.56 2.23 -12.96
C SER A 138 15.59 1.18 -11.85
N ARG A 139 14.59 1.15 -10.95
CA ARG A 139 14.55 0.22 -9.80
C ARG A 139 14.03 -1.17 -10.13
N PHE A 140 13.24 -1.30 -11.19
CA PHE A 140 12.61 -2.58 -11.59
C PHE A 140 13.24 -3.17 -12.87
N ARG A 141 14.25 -2.52 -13.45
CA ARG A 141 15.11 -3.13 -14.48
C ARG A 141 16.11 -4.08 -13.82
N ARG A 142 15.79 -5.38 -13.86
CA ARG A 142 16.62 -6.60 -13.61
C ARG A 142 16.26 -7.38 -12.34
N ARG A 143 15.60 -8.52 -12.51
CA ARG A 143 16.21 -9.87 -12.54
C ARG A 143 15.12 -10.86 -12.99
N VAL A 144 15.20 -11.27 -14.25
CA VAL A 144 14.80 -12.63 -14.65
C VAL A 144 16.08 -13.46 -14.57
#